data_AF-A0A238H2B8-F1
#
_entry.id   AF-A0A238H2B8-F1
#
_cell.length_a   1.000
_cell.length_b   1.000
_cell.length_c   1.000
_cell.angle_alpha   90.00
_cell.angle_beta   90.00
_cell.angle_gamma   90.00
#
_symmetry.space_group_name_H-M   'P 1'
#
loop_
_entity.id
_entity.type
_entity.pdbx_description
1 polymer ?
#
loop_
_entity_poly.entity_id
_entity_poly.type
_entity_poly.pdbx_seq_one_letter_code
_entity_poly.pdbx_strand_id
1 'polypeptide(L)' 'MVGPDADPWDAFRQLSSKDGNIARGHLCIGHASSTFAHSDERLFACVCTRNRVVVEISDAILVASSTHL' A
#
# COMPACT_ATOMS: atom_id res chain seq x y z
N MET A 1 9.60 12.64 14.46
CA MET A 1 9.90 13.59 13.37
C MET A 1 10.54 12.78 12.26
N VAL A 2 9.84 12.62 11.14
CA VAL A 2 10.31 11.89 9.97
C VAL A 2 11.35 12.79 9.28
N GLY A 3 12.58 12.31 9.08
CA GLY A 3 13.67 13.09 8.48
C GLY A 3 13.43 13.39 6.99
N PRO A 4 14.17 14.33 6.40
CA PRO A 4 14.00 14.75 5.00
C PRO A 4 14.26 13.64 3.97
N ASP A 5 14.93 12.55 4.36
CA ASP A 5 15.25 11.39 3.52
C ASP A 5 14.38 10.17 3.80
N ALA A 6 13.38 10.29 4.68
CA ALA A 6 12.53 9.16 4.95
C ALA A 6 11.59 8.93 3.76
N ASP A 7 11.54 7.68 3.29
CA ASP A 7 10.53 7.24 2.35
C ASP A 7 9.16 7.69 2.91
N PRO A 8 8.36 8.45 2.15
CA PRO A 8 6.99 8.81 2.53
C PRO A 8 6.18 7.62 3.07
N TRP A 9 6.49 6.39 2.61
CA TRP A 9 5.87 5.15 3.07
C TRP A 9 6.35 4.67 4.44
N ASP A 10 7.55 5.02 4.88
CA ASP A 10 8.04 4.71 6.23
C ASP A 10 7.28 5.48 7.32
N ALA A 11 6.80 6.68 7.01
CA ALA A 11 5.90 7.42 7.90
C ALA A 11 4.57 6.66 8.10
N PHE A 12 4.02 6.09 7.03
CA PHE A 12 2.81 5.26 7.09
C PHE A 12 3.06 3.93 7.83
N ARG A 13 4.20 3.29 7.61
CA ARG A 13 4.57 2.05 8.34
C ARG A 13 4.68 2.27 9.83
N GLN A 14 5.19 3.42 10.28
CA GLN A 14 5.23 3.78 11.71
C GLN A 14 3.84 3.93 12.33
N LEU A 15 2.84 4.28 11.53
CA LEU A 15 1.45 4.44 11.97
C LEU A 15 0.65 3.12 11.92
N SER A 16 1.12 2.12 11.17
CA SER A 16 0.52 0.79 11.10
C SER A 16 1.21 -0.21 12.03
N SER A 17 0.51 -1.28 12.44
CA SER A 17 1.18 -2.40 13.09
C SER A 17 2.27 -2.95 12.16
N LYS A 18 3.46 -3.23 12.71
CA LYS A 18 4.52 -3.95 11.99
C LYS A 18 3.90 -5.24 11.43
N ASP A 19 3.98 -5.43 10.10
CA ASP A 19 3.36 -6.52 9.33
C ASP A 19 1.86 -6.39 8.94
N GLY A 20 1.21 -5.28 9.27
CA GLY A 20 -0.17 -4.99 8.88
C GLY A 20 -0.32 -4.53 7.42
N ASN A 21 -1.47 -4.80 6.81
CA ASN A 21 -1.87 -4.16 5.55
C ASN A 21 -2.50 -2.80 5.84
N ILE A 22 -2.27 -1.84 4.95
CA ILE A 22 -2.96 -0.55 4.94
C ILE A 22 -3.86 -0.54 3.71
N ALA A 23 -5.17 -0.46 3.94
CA ALA A 23 -6.18 -0.55 2.89
C ALA A 23 -7.16 0.60 3.02
N ARG A 24 -7.42 1.32 1.93
CA ARG A 24 -8.42 2.40 1.90
C ARG A 24 -9.26 2.37 0.63
N GLY A 25 -10.57 2.46 0.84
CA GLY A 25 -11.58 2.63 -0.21
C GLY A 25 -12.04 1.33 -0.88
N HIS A 26 -12.30 1.35 -2.18
CA HIS A 26 -12.95 0.24 -2.90
C HIS A 26 -11.95 -0.88 -3.23
N LEU A 27 -11.62 -1.71 -2.25
CA LEU A 27 -10.71 -2.84 -2.48
C LEU A 27 -10.91 -4.01 -1.53
N CYS A 28 -10.41 -5.18 -1.93
CA CYS A 28 -10.38 -6.40 -1.13
C CYS A 28 -8.94 -6.81 -0.79
N ILE A 29 -8.74 -7.30 0.44
CA ILE A 29 -7.45 -7.84 0.90
C ILE A 29 -7.65 -9.31 1.28
N GLY A 30 -6.87 -10.22 0.68
CA GLY A 30 -6.94 -11.66 0.98
C GLY A 30 -5.56 -12.30 1.07
N HIS A 31 -5.20 -12.86 2.22
CA HIS A 31 -3.87 -13.47 2.44
C HIS A 31 -2.68 -12.56 2.03
N ALA A 32 -2.85 -11.23 2.08
CA ALA A 32 -1.78 -10.27 1.83
C ALA A 32 -1.08 -9.90 3.14
N SER A 33 0.17 -9.47 3.05
CA SER A 33 0.93 -8.95 4.19
C SER A 33 1.76 -7.73 3.77
N SER A 34 1.97 -6.79 4.69
CA SER A 34 2.79 -5.59 4.47
C SER A 34 2.48 -4.88 3.13
N THR A 35 1.19 -4.84 2.75
CA THR A 35 0.72 -4.27 1.48
C THR A 35 -0.04 -2.97 1.75
N PHE A 36 0.31 -1.92 1.01
CA PHE A 36 -0.46 -0.68 0.94
C PHE A 36 -1.38 -0.75 -0.30
N ALA A 37 -2.66 -0.49 -0.11
CA ALA A 37 -3.67 -0.50 -1.16
C ALA A 37 -4.60 0.72 -1.00
N HIS A 38 -4.77 1.51 -2.07
CA HIS A 38 -5.68 2.65 -2.10
C HIS A 38 -6.46 2.70 -3.41
N SER A 39 -7.77 2.85 -3.31
CA SER A 39 -8.70 3.01 -4.44
C SER A 39 -9.87 3.88 -4.03
N ASP A 40 -10.21 4.92 -4.80
CA ASP A 40 -11.38 5.76 -4.52
C ASP A 40 -12.59 5.36 -5.39
N GLU A 41 -12.37 4.90 -6.63
CA GLU A 41 -13.46 4.59 -7.58
C GLU A 41 -13.48 3.12 -8.00
N ARG A 42 -12.35 2.59 -8.48
CA ARG A 42 -12.27 1.21 -9.01
C ARG A 42 -12.22 0.17 -7.89
N LEU A 43 -12.90 -0.96 -8.10
CA LEU A 43 -12.70 -2.13 -7.25
C LEU A 43 -11.49 -2.96 -7.72
N PHE A 44 -10.51 -3.19 -6.84
CA PHE A 44 -9.45 -4.17 -7.08
C PHE A 44 -9.17 -5.02 -5.84
N ALA A 45 -8.41 -6.11 -6.01
CA ALA A 45 -8.05 -6.99 -4.91
C ALA A 45 -6.53 -7.23 -4.84
N CYS A 46 -5.99 -7.20 -3.62
CA CYS A 46 -4.63 -7.68 -3.32
C CYS A 46 -4.75 -9.06 -2.67
N VAL A 47 -4.42 -10.10 -3.43
CA VAL A 47 -4.49 -11.50 -2.99
C VAL A 47 -3.11 -12.14 -3.01
N CYS A 48 -2.71 -12.76 -1.89
CA CYS A 48 -1.40 -13.40 -1.73
C CYS A 48 -0.20 -12.48 -2.04
N THR A 49 -0.34 -11.17 -1.82
CA THR A 49 0.72 -10.18 -2.08
C THR A 49 1.56 -9.90 -0.83
N ARG A 50 2.82 -9.53 -1.04
CA ARG A 50 3.72 -9.11 0.03
C ARG A 50 4.56 -7.90 -0.35
N ASN A 51 4.71 -6.95 0.56
CA ASN A 51 5.57 -5.77 0.39
C ASN A 51 5.26 -5.00 -0.92
N ARG A 52 3.97 -4.75 -1.19
CA ARG A 52 3.50 -4.04 -2.39
C ARG A 52 2.91 -2.68 -2.02
N VAL A 53 3.04 -1.72 -2.94
CA VAL A 53 2.25 -0.49 -2.99
C VAL A 53 1.35 -0.61 -4.21
N VAL A 54 0.03 -0.57 -4.01
CA VAL A 54 -1.00 -0.71 -5.05
C VAL A 54 -1.94 0.49 -4.97
N VAL A 55 -1.94 1.36 -5.98
CA VAL A 55 -2.67 2.63 -5.91
C VAL A 55 -3.40 2.88 -7.22
N GLU A 56 -4.68 3.23 -7.11
CA GLU A 56 -5.44 3.78 -8.22
C GLU A 56 -4.87 5.14 -8.64
N ILE A 57 -4.59 5.27 -9.93
CA ILE A 57 -4.28 6.55 -10.59
C ILE A 57 -5.30 6.75 -11.73
N SER A 58 -5.30 7.96 -12.31
CA SER A 58 -6.38 8.42 -13.20
C SER A 58 -6.80 7.42 -14.30
N ASP A 59 -5.85 6.69 -14.88
CA ASP A 59 -6.09 5.76 -15.98
C ASP A 59 -5.58 4.33 -15.73
N ALA A 60 -5.00 4.06 -14.57
CA ALA A 60 -4.33 2.78 -14.29
C ALA A 60 -4.29 2.43 -12.80
N ILE A 61 -3.79 1.23 -12.51
CA ILE A 61 -3.38 0.83 -11.17
C ILE A 61 -1.86 0.75 -11.15
N LEU A 62 -1.23 1.58 -10.32
CA LEU A 62 0.20 1.52 -10.06
C LEU A 62 0.49 0.35 -9.12
N VAL A 63 1.45 -0.51 -9.50
CA VAL A 63 1.94 -1.59 -8.64
C VAL A 63 3.45 -1.47 -8.51
N ALA A 64 3.94 -1.29 -7.29
CA ALA A 64 5.37 -1.14 -7.00
C ALA A 64 5.81 -2.02 -5.82
N SER A 65 7.11 -2.31 -5.77
CA SER A 65 7.73 -2.92 -4.59
C SER A 65 7.92 -1.85 -3.53
N SER A 66 7.47 -2.12 -2.30
CA SER A 66 7.73 -1.22 -1.17
C SER A 66 9.16 -1.32 -0.62
N THR A 67 10.00 -2.16 -1.22
CA THR A 67 11.41 -2.37 -0.84
C THR A 67 12.42 -1.66 -1.75
N HIS A 68 11.96 -1.03 -2.84
CA HIS A 68 12.80 -0.33 -3.82
C HIS A 68 12.38 1.14 -4.00
N LEU A 69 11.56 1.64 -3.08
CA LEU A 69 11.17 3.05 -2.99
C LEU A 69 12.06 3.73 -1.94
#